data_AF-G8YFL3-F1
#
_entry.id   AF-G8YFL3-F1
#
_cell.length_a   1.000
_cell.length_b   1.000
_cell.length_c   1.000
_cell.angle_alpha   90.00
_cell.angle_beta   90.00
_cell.angle_gamma   90.00
#
_symmetry.space_group_name_H-M   'P 1'
#
loop_
_entity.id
_entity.type
_entity.pdbx_description
1 polymer ?
#
loop_
_entity_poly.entity_id
_entity_poly.type
_entity_poly.pdbx_seq_one_letter_code
_entity_poly.pdbx_strand_id
1 'polypeptide(L)'
;MDSFEATTQFSQMLRNITPVMQNLTRAAHFAIKNHEQEDYLFHSIIEVLDDPNTELNTKSTIFQFIEVLMHEAFQVSQQPKSHYSYPYIHNLKSSLPNILLKVLPGANNSSLHNVYNSLKNISKTCKTAYEEYDNKYNSINTLLTEAELENVDANIPYPDIKIEDEINSTDPVITTWDLLIKKKKQSQYERLRLLKHHKVIEGSVNEEDMFSFQPNKTTKDQGDASSNAALVFTKKQILMRMEDDRESHKRSKENLWVVNRPKDSNSLTEDEFLVYYWNKFGNVTEEEDKSFRDSLNDLNAMVAQSYKDKQF
;
A
#
# COMPACT_ATOMS: atom_id res chain seq x y z
N MET A 1 -12.14 -7.26 27.58
CA MET A 1 -11.41 -6.12 28.18
C MET A 1 -12.44 -5.05 28.48
N ASP A 2 -12.18 -4.16 29.43
CA ASP A 2 -13.02 -2.96 29.55
C ASP A 2 -12.79 -2.03 28.35
N SER A 3 -13.77 -1.18 28.01
CA SER A 3 -13.75 -0.33 26.82
C SER A 3 -12.59 0.68 26.83
N PHE A 4 -12.25 1.21 28.01
CA PHE A 4 -11.11 2.12 28.16
C PHE A 4 -9.77 1.41 27.93
N GLU A 5 -9.61 0.21 28.51
CA GLU A 5 -8.40 -0.61 28.36
C GLU A 5 -8.19 -1.01 26.90
N ALA A 6 -9.25 -1.49 26.24
CA ALA A 6 -9.20 -1.90 24.84
C ALA A 6 -8.85 -0.74 23.90
N THR A 7 -9.47 0.42 24.11
CA THR A 7 -9.19 1.66 23.34
C THR A 7 -7.74 2.11 23.51
N THR A 8 -7.25 2.14 24.75
CA THR A 8 -5.87 2.56 25.05
C THR A 8 -4.86 1.63 24.40
N GLN A 9 -5.07 0.32 24.53
CA GLN A 9 -4.18 -0.68 23.93
C GLN A 9 -4.24 -0.62 22.40
N PHE A 10 -5.43 -0.47 21.82
CA PHE A 10 -5.60 -0.44 20.37
C PHE A 10 -4.96 0.81 19.75
N SER A 11 -5.16 1.98 20.35
CA SER A 11 -4.50 3.23 19.92
C SER A 11 -2.97 3.12 19.96
N GLN A 12 -2.41 2.47 20.98
CA GLN A 12 -0.97 2.19 21.04
C GLN A 12 -0.51 1.22 19.95
N MET A 13 -1.32 0.20 19.63
CA MET A 13 -1.04 -0.70 18.52
C MET A 13 -1.04 0.03 17.18
N LEU A 14 -2.03 0.90 16.92
CA LEU A 14 -2.15 1.67 15.69
C LEU A 14 -1.01 2.68 15.50
N ARG A 15 -0.56 3.33 16.58
CA ARG A 15 0.55 4.31 16.51
C ARG A 15 1.90 3.68 16.19
N ASN A 16 2.08 2.41 16.57
CA ASN A 16 3.33 1.65 16.37
C ASN A 16 3.21 0.58 15.26
N ILE A 17 2.16 0.66 14.44
CA ILE A 17 1.89 -0.34 13.42
C ILE A 17 2.90 -0.23 12.27
N THR A 18 3.41 -1.38 11.83
CA THR A 18 4.30 -1.48 10.66
C THR A 18 3.58 -2.20 9.52
N PRO A 19 3.97 -1.98 8.24
CA PRO A 19 3.27 -2.53 7.08
C PRO A 19 3.47 -4.04 6.87
N VAL A 20 4.07 -4.72 7.84
CA VAL A 20 4.25 -6.18 7.83
C VAL A 20 2.89 -6.85 8.05
N MET A 21 2.48 -7.73 7.12
CA MET A 21 1.17 -8.39 7.13
C MET A 21 0.81 -9.02 8.47
N GLN A 22 1.74 -9.72 9.13
CA GLN A 22 1.52 -10.34 10.44
C GLN A 22 1.10 -9.32 11.53
N ASN A 23 1.66 -8.10 11.48
CA ASN A 23 1.32 -7.04 12.43
C ASN A 23 -0.07 -6.46 12.12
N LEU A 24 -0.38 -6.26 10.84
CA LEU A 24 -1.70 -5.80 10.38
C LEU A 24 -2.79 -6.81 10.78
N THR A 25 -2.59 -8.09 10.49
CA THR A 25 -3.51 -9.18 10.84
C THR A 25 -3.69 -9.30 12.35
N ARG A 26 -2.61 -9.17 13.14
CA ARG A 26 -2.71 -9.19 14.61
C ARG A 26 -3.54 -8.04 15.16
N ALA A 27 -3.39 -6.83 14.59
CA ALA A 27 -4.21 -5.68 14.95
C ALA A 27 -5.69 -5.89 14.54
N ALA A 28 -5.93 -6.47 13.36
CA ALA A 28 -7.28 -6.77 12.88
C ALA A 28 -7.98 -7.79 13.79
N HIS A 29 -7.28 -8.86 14.16
CA HIS A 29 -7.79 -9.87 15.08
C HIS A 29 -8.04 -9.31 16.48
N PHE A 30 -7.23 -8.36 16.95
CA PHE A 30 -7.51 -7.65 18.20
C PHE A 30 -8.84 -6.87 18.12
N ALA A 31 -9.05 -6.11 17.04
CA ALA A 31 -10.28 -5.34 16.84
C ALA A 31 -11.52 -6.25 16.71
N ILE A 32 -11.42 -7.33 15.93
CA ILE A 32 -12.52 -8.30 15.75
C ILE A 32 -12.83 -9.00 17.07
N LYS A 33 -11.82 -9.45 17.82
CA LYS A 33 -12.03 -10.11 19.12
C LYS A 33 -12.78 -9.23 20.12
N ASN A 34 -12.62 -7.92 20.03
CA ASN A 34 -13.30 -6.94 20.88
C ASN A 34 -14.40 -6.18 20.12
N HIS A 35 -15.04 -6.79 19.10
CA HIS A 35 -16.05 -6.13 18.27
C HIS A 35 -17.27 -5.60 19.04
N GLU A 36 -17.56 -6.13 20.23
CA GLU A 36 -18.60 -5.59 21.12
C GLU A 36 -18.36 -4.12 21.49
N GLN A 37 -17.12 -3.65 21.34
CA GLN A 37 -16.68 -2.27 21.61
C GLN A 37 -16.36 -1.51 20.30
N GLU A 38 -16.92 -1.96 19.17
CA GLU A 38 -16.68 -1.38 17.84
C GLU A 38 -16.82 0.15 17.84
N ASP A 39 -17.83 0.71 18.50
CA ASP A 39 -18.08 2.15 18.49
C ASP A 39 -16.89 2.96 19.04
N TYR A 40 -16.21 2.44 20.07
CA TYR A 40 -15.02 3.06 20.67
C TYR A 40 -13.76 2.77 19.85
N LEU A 41 -13.59 1.53 19.41
CA LEU A 41 -12.41 1.10 18.65
C LEU A 41 -12.36 1.74 17.26
N PHE A 42 -13.50 1.89 16.60
CA PHE A 42 -13.62 2.64 15.36
C PHE A 42 -13.22 4.10 15.55
N HIS A 43 -13.72 4.75 16.62
CA HIS A 43 -13.35 6.14 16.90
C HIS A 43 -11.85 6.29 17.16
N SER A 44 -11.23 5.32 17.82
CA SER A 44 -9.78 5.27 18.03
C SER A 44 -8.98 5.27 16.72
N ILE A 45 -9.48 4.59 15.68
CA ILE A 45 -8.84 4.61 14.33
C ILE A 45 -8.87 6.04 13.77
N ILE A 46 -10.03 6.68 13.84
CA ILE A 46 -10.24 8.03 13.32
C ILE A 46 -9.40 9.05 14.10
N GLU A 47 -9.38 8.97 15.44
CA GLU A 47 -8.57 9.84 16.30
C GLU A 47 -7.07 9.75 15.97
N VAL A 48 -6.53 8.55 15.75
CA VAL A 48 -5.12 8.39 15.39
C VAL A 48 -4.83 8.97 13.99
N LEU A 49 -5.76 8.84 13.05
CA LEU A 49 -5.65 9.44 11.71
C LEU A 49 -5.78 10.98 11.73
N ASP A 50 -6.60 11.51 12.63
CA ASP A 50 -6.84 12.95 12.79
C ASP A 50 -5.76 13.65 13.62
N ASP A 51 -5.02 12.91 14.44
CA ASP A 51 -3.89 13.45 15.22
C ASP A 51 -2.83 14.08 14.29
N PRO A 52 -2.54 15.38 14.45
CA PRO A 52 -1.55 16.08 13.64
C PRO A 52 -0.12 15.57 13.87
N ASN A 53 0.15 14.89 14.99
CA ASN A 53 1.46 14.34 15.30
C ASN A 53 1.67 12.94 14.70
N THR A 54 0.62 12.29 14.22
CA THR A 54 0.74 10.99 13.56
C THR A 54 1.41 11.17 12.20
N GLU A 55 2.53 10.50 12.00
CA GLU A 55 3.29 10.57 10.75
C GLU A 55 2.49 10.05 9.56
N LEU A 56 2.71 10.64 8.38
CA LEU A 56 1.99 10.26 7.17
C LEU A 56 2.24 8.80 6.75
N ASN A 57 3.44 8.28 7.02
CA ASN A 57 3.75 6.86 6.84
C ASN A 57 2.85 5.96 7.70
N THR A 58 2.66 6.31 8.97
CA THR A 58 1.77 5.59 9.89
C THR A 58 0.33 5.66 9.39
N LYS A 59 -0.14 6.83 8.92
CA LYS A 59 -1.49 6.96 8.33
C LYS A 59 -1.66 6.05 7.09
N SER A 60 -0.65 5.97 6.23
CA SER A 60 -0.64 5.03 5.09
C SER A 60 -0.69 3.57 5.55
N THR A 61 0.01 3.20 6.63
CA THR A 61 -0.03 1.84 7.18
C THR A 61 -1.38 1.55 7.84
N ILE A 62 -2.00 2.53 8.50
CA ILE A 62 -3.36 2.40 9.04
C ILE A 62 -4.37 2.15 7.91
N PHE A 63 -4.19 2.76 6.73
CA PHE A 63 -5.03 2.47 5.57
C PHE A 63 -4.92 1.01 5.09
N GLN A 64 -3.70 0.46 5.07
CA GLN A 64 -3.46 -0.97 4.79
C GLN A 64 -4.06 -1.86 5.89
N PHE A 65 -3.99 -1.44 7.15
CA PHE A 65 -4.65 -2.13 8.24
C PHE A 65 -6.18 -2.14 8.06
N ILE A 66 -6.80 -1.04 7.64
CA ILE A 66 -8.24 -0.97 7.37
C ILE A 66 -8.65 -1.98 6.30
N GLU A 67 -7.87 -2.11 5.22
CA GLU A 67 -8.06 -3.15 4.20
C GLU A 67 -8.06 -4.55 4.84
N VAL A 68 -7.03 -4.87 5.63
CA VAL A 68 -6.91 -6.18 6.30
C VAL A 68 -8.06 -6.41 7.28
N LEU A 69 -8.44 -5.40 8.07
CA LEU A 69 -9.55 -5.47 9.02
C LEU A 69 -10.87 -5.75 8.29
N MET A 70 -11.15 -5.04 7.20
CA MET A 70 -12.36 -5.28 6.41
C MET A 70 -12.36 -6.69 5.81
N HIS A 71 -11.22 -7.16 5.31
CA HIS A 71 -11.11 -8.51 4.79
C HIS A 71 -11.38 -9.56 5.87
N GLU A 72 -10.68 -9.50 7.00
CA GLU A 72 -10.82 -10.44 8.11
C GLU A 72 -12.24 -10.41 8.70
N ALA A 73 -12.83 -9.22 8.88
CA ALA A 73 -14.20 -9.08 9.36
C ALA A 73 -15.22 -9.73 8.41
N PHE A 74 -15.01 -9.60 7.09
CA PHE A 74 -15.87 -10.23 6.08
C PHE A 74 -15.69 -11.76 6.06
N GLN A 75 -14.45 -12.26 6.20
CA GLN A 75 -14.17 -13.70 6.26
C GLN A 75 -14.79 -14.35 7.49
N VAL A 76 -14.58 -13.78 8.68
CA VAL A 76 -15.11 -14.31 9.94
C VAL A 76 -16.63 -14.28 9.96
N SER A 77 -17.27 -13.27 9.38
CA SER A 77 -18.74 -13.18 9.31
C SER A 77 -19.37 -14.22 8.39
N GLN A 78 -18.64 -14.70 7.37
CA GLN A 78 -19.13 -15.73 6.45
C GLN A 78 -18.97 -17.17 6.98
N GLN A 79 -18.26 -17.36 8.09
CA GLN A 79 -18.05 -18.70 8.64
C GLN A 79 -19.37 -19.34 9.09
N PRO A 80 -19.54 -20.67 8.92
CA PRO A 80 -20.72 -21.37 9.43
C PRO A 80 -20.86 -21.17 10.94
N LYS A 81 -22.05 -20.73 11.40
CA LYS A 81 -22.35 -20.43 12.82
C LYS A 81 -21.55 -19.25 13.40
N SER A 82 -21.15 -18.29 12.57
CA SER A 82 -20.51 -17.07 13.05
C SER A 82 -21.45 -16.23 13.93
N HIS A 83 -20.90 -15.68 15.02
CA HIS A 83 -21.56 -14.69 15.87
C HIS A 83 -21.29 -13.25 15.40
N TYR A 84 -20.42 -13.07 14.40
CA TYR A 84 -20.02 -11.77 13.90
C TYR A 84 -20.94 -11.32 12.76
N SER A 85 -21.44 -10.09 12.85
CA SER A 85 -22.33 -9.48 11.85
C SER A 85 -21.61 -8.36 11.10
N TYR A 86 -20.56 -8.71 10.34
CA TYR A 86 -19.76 -7.77 9.54
C TYR A 86 -19.24 -6.57 10.34
N PRO A 87 -18.53 -6.80 11.47
CA PRO A 87 -18.07 -5.73 12.34
C PRO A 87 -17.17 -4.76 11.57
N TYR A 88 -17.24 -3.47 11.92
CA TYR A 88 -16.50 -2.37 11.31
C TYR A 88 -16.81 -2.04 9.85
N ILE A 89 -17.40 -2.96 9.07
CA ILE A 89 -17.56 -2.81 7.62
C ILE A 89 -18.35 -1.55 7.26
N HIS A 90 -19.51 -1.34 7.89
CA HIS A 90 -20.38 -0.21 7.58
C HIS A 90 -19.71 1.14 7.89
N ASN A 91 -19.15 1.27 9.10
CA ASN A 91 -18.56 2.51 9.60
C ASN A 91 -17.27 2.86 8.84
N LEU A 92 -16.43 1.86 8.56
CA LEU A 92 -15.23 2.04 7.73
C LEU A 92 -15.61 2.40 6.30
N LYS A 93 -16.52 1.65 5.66
CA LYS A 93 -16.96 1.92 4.27
C LYS A 93 -17.43 3.37 4.13
N SER A 94 -18.30 3.82 5.03
CA SER A 94 -18.86 5.18 5.01
C SER A 94 -17.79 6.27 5.23
N SER A 95 -16.72 5.95 5.95
CA SER A 95 -15.66 6.90 6.29
C SER A 95 -14.46 6.86 5.35
N LEU A 96 -14.42 5.91 4.41
CA LEU A 96 -13.31 5.76 3.45
C LEU A 96 -12.93 7.06 2.71
N PRO A 97 -13.87 7.89 2.21
CA PRO A 97 -13.52 9.13 1.53
C PRO A 97 -12.77 10.10 2.45
N ASN A 98 -13.24 10.26 3.69
CA ASN A 98 -12.59 11.09 4.71
C ASN A 98 -11.19 10.56 5.03
N ILE A 99 -11.09 9.26 5.29
CA ILE A 99 -9.83 8.58 5.63
C ILE A 99 -8.81 8.77 4.49
N LEU A 100 -9.22 8.63 3.24
CA LEU A 100 -8.34 8.81 2.08
C LEU A 100 -7.71 10.21 2.06
N LEU A 101 -8.47 11.27 2.32
CA LEU A 101 -7.93 12.63 2.36
C LEU A 101 -7.00 12.88 3.56
N LYS A 102 -7.14 12.13 4.65
CA LYS A 102 -6.20 12.17 5.78
C LYS A 102 -4.88 11.47 5.47
N VAL A 103 -4.92 10.43 4.63
CA VAL A 103 -3.75 9.68 4.15
C VAL A 103 -3.07 10.37 2.97
N LEU A 104 -3.80 11.20 2.21
CA LEU A 104 -3.29 12.00 1.10
C LEU A 104 -3.59 13.51 1.31
N PRO A 105 -3.01 14.14 2.35
CA PRO A 105 -3.33 15.51 2.72
C PRO A 105 -2.80 16.55 1.73
N GLY A 106 -3.60 17.57 1.43
CA GLY A 106 -3.22 18.67 0.53
C GLY A 106 -2.75 18.18 -0.84
N ALA A 107 -1.57 18.61 -1.28
CA ALA A 107 -0.91 18.13 -2.49
C ALA A 107 0.06 16.95 -2.26
N ASN A 108 0.21 16.46 -1.02
CA ASN A 108 1.06 15.32 -0.73
C ASN A 108 0.38 14.03 -1.21
N ASN A 109 1.05 13.40 -2.18
CA ASN A 109 0.55 12.23 -2.89
C ASN A 109 1.51 11.03 -2.77
N SER A 110 2.41 11.03 -1.78
CA SER A 110 3.46 10.02 -1.63
C SER A 110 2.94 8.60 -1.41
N SER A 111 1.76 8.47 -0.77
CA SER A 111 1.15 7.17 -0.47
C SER A 111 0.13 6.71 -1.52
N LEU A 112 0.06 7.35 -2.69
CA LEU A 112 -0.92 7.04 -3.75
C LEU A 112 -0.97 5.56 -4.13
N HIS A 113 0.19 4.93 -4.31
CA HIS A 113 0.26 3.53 -4.72
C HIS A 113 -0.29 2.59 -3.64
N ASN A 114 0.03 2.86 -2.37
CA ASN A 114 -0.49 2.07 -1.24
C ASN A 114 -2.01 2.19 -1.16
N VAL A 115 -2.54 3.42 -1.22
CA VAL A 115 -3.99 3.67 -1.19
C VAL A 115 -4.68 2.99 -2.36
N TYR A 116 -4.11 3.06 -3.57
CA TYR A 116 -4.63 2.38 -4.76
C TYR A 116 -4.72 0.86 -4.60
N ASN A 117 -3.64 0.21 -4.14
CA ASN A 117 -3.62 -1.23 -3.93
C ASN A 117 -4.64 -1.66 -2.86
N SER A 118 -4.68 -0.94 -1.74
CA SER A 118 -5.62 -1.23 -0.66
C SER A 118 -7.07 -0.99 -1.09
N LEU A 119 -7.35 0.08 -1.83
CA LEU A 119 -8.70 0.35 -2.33
C LEU A 119 -9.17 -0.71 -3.33
N LYS A 120 -8.27 -1.25 -4.17
CA LYS A 120 -8.55 -2.40 -5.04
C LYS A 120 -8.97 -3.64 -4.25
N ASN A 121 -8.28 -3.93 -3.15
CA ASN A 121 -8.61 -5.08 -2.31
C ASN A 121 -9.88 -4.86 -1.46
N ILE A 122 -10.10 -3.63 -0.97
CA ILE A 122 -11.36 -3.23 -0.32
C ILE A 122 -12.53 -3.38 -1.30
N SER A 123 -12.38 -2.93 -2.55
CA SER A 123 -13.44 -3.02 -3.57
C SER A 123 -13.82 -4.47 -3.88
N LYS A 124 -12.82 -5.37 -3.98
CA LYS A 124 -13.08 -6.82 -4.09
C LYS A 124 -13.85 -7.36 -2.88
N THR A 125 -13.45 -6.97 -1.67
CA THR A 125 -14.09 -7.41 -0.42
C THR A 125 -15.55 -6.93 -0.34
N CYS A 126 -15.80 -5.67 -0.72
CA CYS A 126 -17.13 -5.06 -0.77
C CYS A 126 -17.96 -5.48 -1.98
N LYS A 127 -17.40 -6.26 -2.93
CA LYS A 127 -18.02 -6.63 -4.21
C LYS A 127 -18.49 -5.41 -5.03
N THR A 128 -17.77 -4.30 -4.94
CA THR A 128 -18.01 -3.10 -5.74
C THR A 128 -17.30 -3.26 -7.09
N ALA A 129 -17.99 -3.00 -8.20
CA ALA A 129 -17.37 -2.96 -9.52
C ALA A 129 -16.43 -1.75 -9.62
N TYR A 130 -15.15 -1.97 -9.93
CA TYR A 130 -14.13 -0.93 -9.91
C TYR A 130 -13.22 -0.92 -11.16
N GLU A 131 -13.45 -1.79 -12.12
CA GLU A 131 -12.59 -2.02 -13.29
C GLU A 131 -12.44 -0.75 -14.15
N GLU A 132 -13.51 0.02 -14.31
CA GLU A 132 -13.45 1.30 -15.03
C GLU A 132 -12.56 2.32 -14.30
N TYR A 133 -12.67 2.40 -12.97
CA TYR A 133 -11.86 3.29 -12.15
C TYR A 133 -10.39 2.87 -12.13
N ASP A 134 -10.12 1.56 -12.12
CA ASP A 134 -8.79 1.00 -12.24
C ASP A 134 -8.13 1.42 -13.56
N ASN A 135 -8.86 1.30 -14.68
CA ASN A 135 -8.39 1.74 -15.99
C ASN A 135 -8.17 3.26 -16.04
N LYS A 136 -9.09 4.06 -15.48
CA LYS A 136 -8.95 5.53 -15.39
C LYS A 136 -7.71 5.94 -14.58
N TYR A 137 -7.49 5.31 -13.43
CA TYR A 137 -6.34 5.58 -12.57
C TYR A 137 -5.00 5.33 -13.31
N ASN A 138 -4.92 4.24 -14.07
CA ASN A 138 -3.70 3.87 -14.81
C ASN A 138 -3.50 4.69 -16.09
N SER A 139 -4.58 5.20 -16.71
CA SER A 139 -4.53 5.99 -17.95
C SER A 139 -4.44 7.50 -17.73
N ILE A 140 -4.39 7.97 -16.48
CA ILE A 140 -4.44 9.40 -16.12
C ILE A 140 -3.50 10.31 -16.91
N ASN A 141 -2.36 9.77 -17.38
CA ASN A 141 -1.37 10.53 -18.13
C ASN A 141 -1.93 11.20 -19.39
N THR A 142 -3.02 10.67 -19.94
CA THR A 142 -3.70 11.20 -21.13
C THR A 142 -4.96 12.03 -20.80
N LEU A 143 -5.28 12.23 -19.52
CA LEU A 143 -6.54 12.85 -19.06
C LEU A 143 -6.40 14.32 -18.58
N LEU A 144 -5.22 14.93 -18.69
CA LEU A 144 -5.09 16.38 -18.42
C LEU A 144 -5.78 17.17 -19.55
N THR A 145 -6.63 18.10 -19.15
CA THR A 145 -7.37 18.97 -20.08
C THR A 145 -6.47 20.09 -20.60
N GLU A 146 -6.81 20.67 -21.75
CA GLU A 146 -6.08 21.82 -22.33
C GLU A 146 -6.01 23.00 -21.35
N ALA A 147 -7.11 23.31 -20.66
CA ALA A 147 -7.15 24.36 -19.64
C ALA A 147 -6.21 24.08 -18.46
N GLU A 148 -6.06 22.82 -18.05
CA GLU A 148 -5.10 22.46 -16.99
C GLU A 148 -3.66 22.60 -17.47
N LEU A 149 -3.38 22.26 -18.73
CA LEU A 149 -2.05 22.47 -19.32
C LEU A 149 -1.72 23.96 -19.41
N GLU A 150 -2.68 24.82 -19.78
CA GLU A 150 -2.50 26.28 -19.74
C GLU A 150 -2.20 26.78 -18.31
N ASN A 151 -2.87 26.23 -17.30
CA ASN A 151 -2.61 26.56 -15.90
C ASN A 151 -1.23 26.09 -15.43
N VAL A 152 -0.78 24.91 -15.88
CA VAL A 152 0.60 24.44 -15.67
C VAL A 152 1.58 25.43 -16.28
N ASP A 153 1.32 25.89 -17.50
CA ASP A 153 2.15 26.85 -18.21
C ASP A 153 2.24 28.20 -17.49
N ALA A 154 1.14 28.64 -16.89
CA ALA A 154 1.04 29.83 -16.06
C ALA A 154 1.56 29.64 -14.61
N ASN A 155 2.11 28.46 -14.27
CA ASN A 155 2.60 28.11 -12.94
C ASN A 155 1.55 28.19 -11.81
N ILE A 156 0.28 27.93 -12.14
CA ILE A 156 -0.83 27.97 -11.19
C ILE A 156 -0.89 26.60 -10.47
N PRO A 157 -0.98 26.54 -9.12
CA PRO A 157 -1.13 25.28 -8.38
C PRO A 157 -2.47 24.60 -8.67
N TYR A 158 -2.50 23.28 -8.58
CA TYR A 158 -3.73 22.51 -8.66
C TYR A 158 -4.61 22.81 -7.43
N PRO A 159 -5.93 22.99 -7.58
CA PRO A 159 -6.81 23.30 -6.46
C PRO A 159 -6.86 22.18 -5.41
N ASP A 160 -7.10 22.55 -4.16
CA ASP A 160 -7.30 21.57 -3.09
C ASP A 160 -8.56 20.74 -3.34
N ILE A 161 -8.42 19.42 -3.19
CA ILE A 161 -9.51 18.46 -3.38
C ILE A 161 -10.27 18.31 -2.07
N LYS A 162 -11.58 18.59 -2.08
CA LYS A 162 -12.49 18.41 -0.94
C LYS A 162 -13.54 17.36 -1.24
N ILE A 163 -14.18 16.85 -0.20
CA ILE A 163 -15.23 15.81 -0.31
C ILE A 163 -16.51 16.37 -0.94
N GLU A 164 -16.81 17.65 -0.68
CA GLU A 164 -17.98 18.34 -1.21
C GLU A 164 -17.99 18.42 -2.75
N ASP A 165 -16.82 18.24 -3.39
CA ASP A 165 -16.68 18.16 -4.83
C ASP A 165 -17.24 16.84 -5.44
N GLU A 166 -17.80 15.92 -4.63
CA GLU A 166 -18.09 14.52 -5.02
C GLU A 166 -19.42 13.90 -4.56
N ILE A 167 -20.49 14.67 -4.43
CA ILE A 167 -21.83 14.06 -4.24
C ILE A 167 -22.42 13.65 -5.61
N ASN A 168 -21.74 12.75 -6.33
CA ASN A 168 -22.25 12.18 -7.59
C ASN A 168 -22.69 10.72 -7.45
N SER A 169 -22.15 9.98 -6.48
CA SER A 169 -22.44 8.55 -6.24
C SER A 169 -22.93 8.32 -4.82
N THR A 170 -23.92 7.42 -4.66
CA THR A 170 -24.42 6.99 -3.35
C THR A 170 -23.47 6.01 -2.65
N ASP A 171 -22.54 5.35 -3.36
CA ASP A 171 -21.61 4.37 -2.76
C ASP A 171 -20.29 5.05 -2.31
N PRO A 172 -19.98 5.06 -0.99
CA PRO A 172 -18.75 5.63 -0.46
C PRO A 172 -17.45 5.06 -1.08
N VAL A 173 -17.44 3.80 -1.51
CA VAL A 173 -16.26 3.19 -2.16
C VAL A 173 -16.02 3.81 -3.53
N ILE A 174 -17.09 4.10 -4.27
CA ILE A 174 -17.00 4.77 -5.58
C ILE A 174 -16.54 6.22 -5.39
N THR A 175 -17.11 6.95 -4.43
CA THR A 175 -16.62 8.29 -4.06
C THR A 175 -15.12 8.24 -3.69
N THR A 176 -14.68 7.20 -2.99
CA THR A 176 -13.25 7.04 -2.66
C THR A 176 -12.39 6.84 -3.91
N TRP A 177 -12.88 6.13 -4.94
CA TRP A 177 -12.19 5.98 -6.23
C TRP A 177 -12.10 7.29 -7.00
N ASP A 178 -13.18 8.06 -7.04
CA ASP A 178 -13.21 9.38 -7.69
C ASP A 178 -12.18 10.33 -7.05
N LEU A 179 -12.16 10.43 -5.71
CA LEU A 179 -11.15 11.19 -4.97
C LEU A 179 -9.73 10.71 -5.30
N LEU A 180 -9.51 9.39 -5.33
CA LEU A 180 -8.19 8.82 -5.63
C LEU A 180 -7.71 9.19 -7.03
N ILE A 181 -8.60 9.14 -8.03
CA ILE A 181 -8.30 9.54 -9.41
C ILE A 181 -7.95 11.03 -9.47
N LYS A 182 -8.69 11.89 -8.77
CA LYS A 182 -8.37 13.32 -8.68
C LYS A 182 -7.02 13.56 -8.01
N LYS A 183 -6.71 12.85 -6.92
CA LYS A 183 -5.39 12.91 -6.25
C LYS A 183 -4.27 12.48 -7.17
N LYS A 184 -4.49 11.43 -7.95
CA LYS A 184 -3.56 10.98 -8.98
C LYS A 184 -3.36 12.04 -10.08
N LYS A 185 -4.43 12.70 -10.53
CA LYS A 185 -4.38 13.81 -11.48
C LYS A 185 -3.61 15.00 -10.92
N GLN A 186 -3.91 15.42 -9.68
CA GLN A 186 -3.19 16.46 -8.95
C GLN A 186 -1.69 16.15 -8.88
N SER A 187 -1.31 14.92 -8.53
CA SER A 187 0.09 14.49 -8.48
C SER A 187 0.79 14.65 -9.83
N GLN A 188 0.13 14.26 -10.93
CA GLN A 188 0.70 14.40 -12.26
C GLN A 188 0.81 15.87 -12.68
N TYR A 189 -0.24 16.65 -12.45
CA TYR A 189 -0.28 18.09 -12.72
C TYR A 189 0.88 18.81 -12.01
N GLU A 190 1.01 18.61 -10.69
CA GLU A 190 2.06 19.26 -9.89
C GLU A 190 3.45 18.79 -10.32
N ARG A 191 3.60 17.52 -10.73
CA ARG A 191 4.86 17.02 -11.30
C ARG A 191 5.23 17.77 -12.58
N LEU A 192 4.29 17.98 -13.51
CA LEU A 192 4.54 18.70 -14.76
C LEU A 192 4.89 20.16 -14.48
N ARG A 193 4.14 20.80 -13.57
CA ARG A 193 4.40 22.17 -13.13
C ARG A 193 5.80 22.31 -12.51
N LEU A 194 6.19 21.41 -11.63
CA LEU A 194 7.53 21.36 -11.06
C LEU A 194 8.59 21.20 -12.16
N LEU A 195 8.43 20.24 -13.07
CA LEU A 195 9.41 20.02 -14.16
C LEU A 195 9.56 21.22 -15.11
N LYS A 196 8.48 22.00 -15.31
CA LYS A 196 8.49 23.16 -16.21
C LYS A 196 9.09 24.41 -15.56
N HIS A 197 8.82 24.64 -14.27
CA HIS A 197 9.17 25.90 -13.59
C HIS A 197 10.35 25.79 -12.61
N HIS A 198 10.70 24.59 -12.14
CA HIS A 198 11.91 24.41 -11.31
C HIS A 198 13.15 24.19 -12.18
N LYS A 199 14.25 24.83 -11.77
CA LYS A 199 15.56 24.60 -12.38
C LYS A 199 16.09 23.23 -12.00
N VAL A 200 16.50 22.46 -13.01
CA VAL A 200 17.21 21.20 -12.80
C VAL A 200 18.58 21.50 -12.21
N ILE A 201 18.95 20.77 -11.16
CA ILE A 201 20.29 20.83 -10.56
C ILE A 201 21.13 19.75 -11.24
N GLU A 202 22.08 20.14 -12.09
CA GLU A 202 22.96 19.19 -12.81
C GLU A 202 24.19 18.75 -11.98
N GLY A 203 24.45 19.39 -10.84
CA GLY A 203 25.56 19.07 -9.95
C GLY A 203 25.26 17.94 -8.96
N SER A 204 26.30 17.43 -8.29
CA SER A 204 26.13 16.51 -7.17
C SER A 204 25.41 17.21 -6.01
N VAL A 205 24.23 16.71 -5.65
CA VAL A 205 23.47 17.19 -4.49
C VAL A 205 24.01 16.48 -3.25
N ASN A 206 24.49 17.22 -2.25
CA ASN A 206 24.89 16.60 -0.99
C ASN A 206 23.67 16.03 -0.26
N GLU A 207 23.90 15.01 0.55
CA GLU A 207 22.82 14.36 1.30
C GLU A 207 22.13 15.35 2.26
N GLU A 208 22.89 16.27 2.88
CA GLU A 208 22.35 17.32 3.72
C GLU A 208 21.42 18.24 2.92
N ASP A 209 21.79 18.63 1.70
CA ASP A 209 20.96 19.47 0.83
C ASP A 209 19.69 18.73 0.38
N MET A 210 19.77 17.41 0.14
CA MET A 210 18.65 16.58 -0.29
C MET A 210 17.55 16.43 0.79
N PHE A 211 17.93 16.34 2.06
CA PHE A 211 16.97 16.15 3.16
C PHE A 211 16.70 17.42 3.98
N SER A 212 17.49 18.47 3.80
CA SER A 212 17.30 19.77 4.44
C SER A 212 16.59 20.77 3.53
N PHE A 213 15.91 20.30 2.46
CA PHE A 213 15.02 21.13 1.65
C PHE A 213 13.90 21.72 2.52
N GLN A 214 14.20 22.83 3.20
CA GLN A 214 13.21 23.82 3.57
C GLN A 214 12.81 24.49 2.26
N PRO A 215 11.52 24.53 1.89
CA PRO A 215 11.10 25.39 0.80
C PRO A 215 11.66 26.78 1.09
N ASN A 216 12.51 27.27 0.19
CA ASN A 216 13.35 28.42 0.44
C ASN A 216 12.56 29.57 1.09
N LYS A 217 13.15 30.13 2.15
CA LYS A 217 12.79 31.40 2.81
C LYS A 217 12.83 32.65 1.88
N THR A 218 12.79 32.48 0.56
CA THR A 218 13.05 33.55 -0.42
C THR A 218 11.80 34.18 -1.03
N THR A 219 10.59 33.80 -0.63
CA THR A 219 9.38 34.59 -0.94
C THR A 219 8.61 34.93 0.34
N LYS A 220 8.32 36.22 0.50
CA LYS A 220 7.54 36.80 1.60
C LYS A 220 6.03 36.46 1.46
N ASP A 221 5.68 35.19 1.27
CA ASP A 221 4.28 34.76 1.26
C ASP A 221 3.97 34.09 2.61
N GLN A 222 3.62 34.93 3.59
CA GLN A 222 3.42 34.56 5.00
C GLN A 222 2.10 33.78 5.28
N GLY A 223 1.43 33.23 4.26
CA GLY A 223 0.14 32.54 4.42
C GLY A 223 0.22 31.00 4.46
N ASP A 224 0.89 30.39 3.48
CA ASP A 224 0.75 28.94 3.18
C ASP A 224 2.04 28.11 3.31
N ALA A 225 3.15 28.71 3.72
CA ALA A 225 4.42 27.99 3.88
C ALA A 225 4.41 27.04 5.09
N SER A 226 3.59 27.33 6.12
CA SER A 226 3.53 26.54 7.36
C SER A 226 2.82 25.20 7.17
N SER A 227 1.80 25.12 6.33
CA SER A 227 1.06 23.88 6.07
C SER A 227 1.87 22.93 5.19
N ASN A 228 2.61 23.47 4.22
CA ASN A 228 3.45 22.67 3.32
C ASN A 228 4.71 22.10 3.99
N ALA A 229 5.30 22.77 4.99
CA ALA A 229 6.45 22.27 5.73
C ALA A 229 6.14 21.00 6.55
N ALA A 230 4.90 20.86 7.05
CA ALA A 230 4.44 19.66 7.75
C ALA A 230 4.19 18.46 6.81
N LEU A 231 4.17 18.69 5.49
CA LEU A 231 3.96 17.66 4.47
C LEU A 231 5.27 17.08 3.92
N VAL A 232 6.43 17.59 4.32
CA VAL A 232 7.73 17.09 3.87
C VAL A 232 8.24 16.02 4.84
N PHE A 233 8.59 14.85 4.32
CA PHE A 233 9.13 13.76 5.13
C PHE A 233 10.55 14.07 5.59
N THR A 234 10.84 13.76 6.85
CA THR A 234 12.21 13.79 7.38
C THR A 234 13.04 12.64 6.81
N LYS A 235 14.37 12.78 6.79
CA LYS A 235 15.32 11.69 6.42
C LYS A 235 15.01 10.39 7.17
N LYS A 236 14.75 10.49 8.48
CA LYS A 236 14.44 9.33 9.32
C LYS A 236 13.16 8.63 8.86
N GLN A 237 12.11 9.37 8.55
CA GLN A 237 10.84 8.81 8.08
C GLN A 237 11.00 8.11 6.73
N ILE A 238 11.77 8.69 5.81
CA ILE A 238 12.05 8.09 4.50
C ILE A 238 12.82 6.78 4.66
N LEU A 239 13.92 6.78 5.42
CA LEU A 239 14.74 5.58 5.64
C LEU A 239 13.96 4.48 6.37
N MET A 240 13.17 4.84 7.37
CA MET A 240 12.31 3.89 8.07
C MET A 240 11.30 3.25 7.11
N ARG A 241 10.67 4.04 6.25
CA ARG A 241 9.74 3.53 5.23
C ARG A 241 10.43 2.57 4.25
N MET A 242 11.65 2.91 3.80
CA MET A 242 12.44 2.05 2.92
C MET A 242 12.75 0.70 3.56
N GLU A 243 13.13 0.69 4.84
CA GLU A 243 13.42 -0.57 5.56
C GLU A 243 12.15 -1.39 5.81
N ASP A 244 11.03 -0.74 6.13
CA ASP A 244 9.73 -1.39 6.28
C ASP A 244 9.28 -2.06 4.97
N ASP A 245 9.42 -1.37 3.83
CA ASP A 245 9.07 -1.92 2.51
C ASP A 245 10.04 -3.07 2.13
N ARG A 246 11.33 -2.95 2.47
CA ARG A 246 12.34 -4.01 2.25
C ARG A 246 12.04 -5.25 3.08
N GLU A 247 11.75 -5.11 4.36
CA GLU A 247 11.43 -6.23 5.26
C GLU A 247 10.09 -6.88 4.85
N SER A 248 9.09 -6.08 4.47
CA SER A 248 7.81 -6.58 3.96
C SER A 248 8.00 -7.39 2.67
N HIS A 249 8.80 -6.89 1.72
CA HIS A 249 9.10 -7.61 0.48
C HIS A 249 9.89 -8.89 0.76
N LYS A 250 10.91 -8.83 1.64
CA LYS A 250 11.68 -10.00 2.07
C LYS A 250 10.76 -11.09 2.62
N ARG A 251 9.89 -10.78 3.58
CA ARG A 251 8.92 -11.73 4.16
C ARG A 251 7.94 -12.29 3.13
N SER A 252 7.52 -11.48 2.15
CA SER A 252 6.66 -11.98 1.07
C SER A 252 7.33 -13.08 0.23
N LYS A 253 8.67 -13.05 0.12
CA LYS A 253 9.46 -14.05 -0.60
C LYS A 253 9.81 -15.26 0.25
N GLU A 254 9.85 -15.13 1.58
CA GLU A 254 10.17 -16.24 2.51
C GLU A 254 9.21 -17.41 2.38
N ASN A 255 7.94 -17.17 2.03
CA ASN A 255 6.94 -18.22 1.85
C ASN A 255 6.72 -18.63 0.39
N LEU A 256 7.44 -18.05 -0.57
CA LEU A 256 7.23 -18.29 -2.00
C LEU A 256 7.50 -19.75 -2.42
N TRP A 257 8.43 -20.41 -1.71
CA TRP A 257 8.83 -21.80 -1.94
C TRP A 257 8.10 -22.79 -1.03
N VAL A 258 7.23 -22.33 -0.13
CA VAL A 258 6.48 -23.19 0.78
C VAL A 258 5.45 -23.99 0.00
N VAL A 259 5.45 -25.30 0.22
CA VAL A 259 4.46 -26.23 -0.34
C VAL A 259 3.56 -26.71 0.80
N ASN A 260 2.29 -26.31 0.77
CA ASN A 260 1.32 -26.68 1.79
C ASN A 260 0.84 -28.12 1.59
N ARG A 261 1.31 -29.05 2.41
CA ARG A 261 0.85 -30.45 2.41
C ARG A 261 -0.22 -30.68 3.50
N PRO A 262 -1.29 -31.45 3.21
CA PRO A 262 -2.22 -31.89 4.24
C PRO A 262 -1.49 -32.67 5.34
N LYS A 263 -1.90 -32.50 6.61
CA LYS A 263 -1.25 -33.14 7.77
C LYS A 263 -1.26 -34.67 7.72
N ASP A 264 -2.22 -35.24 7.00
CA ASP A 264 -2.44 -36.68 6.92
C ASP A 264 -1.65 -37.36 5.80
N SER A 265 -0.94 -36.59 4.96
CA SER A 265 -0.18 -37.12 3.81
C SER A 265 1.25 -36.57 3.77
N ASN A 266 2.23 -37.43 4.07
CA ASN A 266 3.65 -37.13 3.87
C ASN A 266 4.12 -37.36 2.43
N SER A 267 3.29 -37.97 1.58
CA SER A 267 3.56 -38.24 0.17
C SER A 267 3.23 -37.05 -0.73
N LEU A 268 3.88 -36.96 -1.89
CA LEU A 268 3.52 -36.03 -2.96
C LEU A 268 2.04 -36.24 -3.33
N THR A 269 1.22 -35.21 -3.17
CA THR A 269 -0.19 -35.25 -3.57
C THR A 269 -0.36 -34.81 -5.02
N GLU A 270 -1.43 -35.24 -5.67
CA GLU A 270 -1.75 -34.82 -7.05
C GLU A 270 -1.93 -33.30 -7.13
N ASP A 271 -2.60 -32.70 -6.15
CA ASP A 271 -2.77 -31.24 -6.05
C ASP A 271 -1.42 -30.51 -5.94
N GLU A 272 -0.51 -31.04 -5.12
CA GLU A 272 0.84 -30.50 -5.02
C GLU A 272 1.57 -30.58 -6.37
N PHE A 273 1.53 -31.75 -7.03
CA PHE A 273 2.15 -31.94 -8.35
C PHE A 273 1.60 -30.94 -9.38
N LEU A 274 0.28 -30.82 -9.48
CA LEU A 274 -0.36 -29.95 -10.47
C LEU A 274 -0.06 -28.47 -10.20
N VAL A 275 -0.25 -28.01 -8.97
CA VAL A 275 -0.14 -26.57 -8.64
C VAL A 275 1.31 -26.09 -8.58
N TYR A 276 2.22 -26.88 -7.99
CA TYR A 276 3.59 -26.43 -7.72
C TYR A 276 4.61 -26.87 -8.75
N TYR A 277 4.33 -27.92 -9.52
CA TYR A 277 5.25 -28.42 -10.54
C TYR A 277 4.66 -28.20 -11.92
N TRP A 278 3.56 -28.90 -12.27
CA TRP A 278 3.04 -28.95 -13.64
C TRP A 278 2.63 -27.56 -14.19
N ASN A 279 1.78 -26.84 -13.45
CA ASN A 279 1.25 -25.55 -13.91
C ASN A 279 2.27 -24.40 -13.87
N LYS A 280 3.45 -24.62 -13.27
CA LYS A 280 4.52 -23.61 -13.20
C LYS A 280 5.54 -23.74 -14.33
N PHE A 281 5.52 -24.82 -15.12
CA PHE A 281 6.43 -24.96 -16.24
C PHE A 281 6.03 -24.00 -17.38
N GLY A 282 7.01 -23.23 -17.85
CA GLY A 282 6.95 -22.50 -19.11
C GLY A 282 7.76 -23.20 -20.18
N ASN A 283 7.69 -22.69 -21.42
CA ASN A 283 8.61 -23.10 -22.46
C ASN A 283 10.03 -22.71 -22.07
N VAL A 284 10.94 -23.69 -22.07
CA VAL A 284 12.36 -23.47 -21.80
C VAL A 284 12.96 -22.64 -22.92
N THR A 285 13.60 -21.52 -22.58
CA THR A 285 14.34 -20.70 -23.53
C THR A 285 15.67 -21.34 -23.91
N GLU A 286 16.26 -20.96 -25.04
CA GLU A 286 17.57 -21.48 -25.45
C GLU A 286 18.67 -21.17 -24.42
N GLU A 287 18.59 -20.02 -23.74
CA GLU A 287 19.52 -19.64 -22.66
C GLU A 287 19.38 -20.54 -21.43
N GLU A 288 18.15 -20.84 -21.02
CA GLU A 288 17.86 -21.76 -19.91
C GLU A 288 18.29 -23.19 -20.23
N ASP A 289 18.04 -23.69 -21.45
CA ASP A 289 18.49 -25.03 -21.87
C ASP A 289 20.01 -25.12 -21.85
N LYS A 290 20.71 -24.09 -22.34
CA LYS A 290 22.17 -24.04 -22.29
C LYS A 290 22.68 -24.07 -20.84
N SER A 291 22.15 -23.20 -19.98
CA SER A 291 22.54 -23.15 -18.55
C SER A 291 22.27 -24.47 -17.83
N PHE A 292 21.17 -25.15 -18.17
CA PHE A 292 20.84 -26.46 -17.63
C PHE A 292 21.85 -27.53 -18.06
N ARG A 293 22.19 -27.59 -19.34
CA ARG A 293 23.20 -28.53 -19.87
C ARG A 293 24.58 -28.28 -19.31
N ASP A 294 24.97 -27.03 -19.15
CA ASP A 294 26.25 -26.66 -18.53
C ASP A 294 26.31 -27.17 -17.07
N SER A 295 25.25 -26.95 -16.29
CA SER A 295 25.15 -27.47 -14.91
C SER A 295 25.21 -29.00 -14.84
N LEU A 296 24.60 -29.69 -15.82
CA LEU A 296 24.60 -31.15 -15.90
C LEU A 296 25.99 -31.69 -16.28
N ASN A 297 26.71 -31.00 -17.17
CA ASN A 297 28.09 -31.33 -17.51
C ASN A 297 29.03 -31.16 -16.30
N ASP A 298 28.87 -30.08 -15.53
CA ASP A 298 29.63 -29.84 -14.30
C ASP A 298 29.39 -30.95 -13.27
N LEU A 299 28.13 -31.35 -13.08
CA LEU A 299 27.77 -32.45 -12.20
C LEU A 299 28.42 -33.77 -12.65
N ASN A 300 28.36 -34.09 -13.95
CA ASN A 300 28.98 -35.29 -14.51
C ASN A 300 30.50 -35.28 -14.32
N ALA A 301 31.16 -34.14 -14.54
CA ALA A 301 32.60 -33.99 -14.34
C ALA A 301 32.97 -34.20 -12.86
N MET A 302 32.19 -33.63 -11.93
CA MET A 302 32.38 -33.83 -10.49
C MET A 302 32.23 -35.31 -10.11
N VAL A 303 31.18 -35.97 -10.61
CA VAL A 303 30.91 -37.39 -10.34
C VAL A 303 32.02 -38.27 -10.91
N ALA A 304 32.48 -38.01 -12.14
CA ALA A 304 33.59 -38.75 -12.75
C ALA A 304 34.88 -38.66 -11.94
N GLN A 305 35.18 -37.49 -11.36
CA GLN A 305 36.35 -37.29 -10.49
C GLN A 305 36.19 -37.95 -9.11
N SER A 306 34.96 -38.22 -8.67
CA SER A 306 34.69 -38.87 -7.39
C SER A 306 35.00 -40.37 -7.39
N TYR A 307 35.03 -41.03 -8.55
CA TYR A 307 35.38 -42.45 -8.64
C TYR A 307 36.91 -42.62 -8.57
N LYS A 308 37.37 -43.52 -7.69
CA LYS A 308 38.81 -43.77 -7.47
C LYS A 308 39.50 -44.38 -8.68
N ASP A 309 38.82 -45.28 -9.37
CA ASP A 309 39.28 -45.77 -10.66
C ASP A 309 38.77 -44.80 -11.72
N LYS A 310 39.71 -44.24 -12.48
CA LYS A 310 39.40 -43.64 -13.78
C LYS A 310 39.00 -44.77 -14.73
N GLN A 311 37.85 -45.39 -14.50
CA GLN A 311 37.25 -46.29 -15.50
C GLN A 311 36.55 -45.43 -16.53
N PHE A 312 37.35 -44.65 -17.27
CA PHE A 312 37.22 -44.21 -18.66
C PHE A 312 38.53 -43.52 -19.03
#